data_AF-A0A6B3G6N6-F1
#
_entry.id   AF-A0A6B3G6N6-F1
#
_cell.length_a   1.000
_cell.length_b   1.000
_cell.length_c   1.000
_cell.angle_alpha   90.00
_cell.angle_beta   90.00
_cell.angle_gamma   90.00
#
_symmetry.space_group_name_H-M   'P 1'
#
loop_
_entity.id
_entity.type
_entity.pdbx_description
1 polymer ?
#
loop_
_entity_poly.entity_id
_entity_poly.type
_entity_poly.pdbx_seq_one_letter_code
_entity_poly.pdbx_strand_id
1 'polypeptide(L)' 'AYLWIKRPGDSDGTCRGGPPAGDWWPEYALGLARRAAS' A
#
# COMPACT_ATOMS: atom_id res chain seq x y z
N ALA A 1 -10.84 13.98 -13.75
CA ALA A 1 -10.89 12.52 -13.54
C ALA A 1 -10.21 12.17 -12.22
N TYR A 2 -10.59 11.06 -11.59
CA TYR A 2 -9.87 10.52 -10.43
C TYR A 2 -8.87 9.47 -10.89
N LEU A 3 -7.68 9.47 -10.28
CA LEU A 3 -6.58 8.59 -10.65
C LEU A 3 -5.91 8.03 -9.41
N TRP A 4 -5.43 6.80 -9.52
CA TRP A 4 -4.44 6.24 -8.61
C TRP A 4 -3.07 6.41 -9.25
N ILE A 5 -2.33 7.40 -8.75
CA ILE A 5 -0.97 7.68 -9.20
C ILE A 5 0.02 6.68 -8.56
N LYS A 6 -0.21 6.33 -7.30
CA LYS A 6 0.55 5.29 -6.58
C LYS A 6 -0.17 3.95 -6.69
N ARG A 7 0.60 2.87 -6.88
CA ARG A 7 0.08 1.50 -6.83
C ARG A 7 -0.22 1.10 -5.38
N PRO A 8 -1.49 0.78 -5.01
CA PRO A 8 -1.82 0.31 -3.67
C PRO A 8 -1.10 -0.99 -3.36
N GLY A 9 -0.38 -1.02 -2.24
CA GLY A 9 0.42 -2.17 -1.82
C GLY A 9 1.92 -2.00 -2.00
N ASP A 10 2.39 -1.00 -2.74
CA ASP A 10 3.81 -0.64 -2.69
C ASP A 10 4.11 0.02 -1.34
N SER A 11 5.19 -0.40 -0.71
CA SER A 11 5.69 0.25 0.50
C SER A 11 6.04 1.72 0.22
N ASP A 12 5.83 2.55 1.24
CA ASP A 12 6.24 3.96 1.26
C ASP A 12 7.64 4.13 1.89
N GLY A 13 8.25 3.05 2.36
CA GLY A 13 9.57 3.03 2.99
C GLY A 13 9.58 2.24 4.29
N THR A 14 10.76 2.18 4.92
CA THR A 14 10.99 1.28 6.05
C THR A 14 10.18 1.62 7.30
N CYS A 15 9.71 2.86 7.44
CA CYS A 15 8.74 3.37 8.41
C CYS A 15 8.42 2.42 9.59
N ARG A 16 7.16 2.01 9.79
CA ARG A 16 6.74 1.16 10.92
C ARG A 16 7.01 -0.33 10.64
N GLY A 17 8.26 -0.66 10.28
CA GLY A 17 8.66 -2.02 9.90
C GLY A 17 8.20 -2.41 8.48
N GLY A 18 7.99 -1.42 7.61
CA GLY A 18 7.69 -1.68 6.20
C GLY A 18 8.92 -2.11 5.41
N PRO A 19 8.75 -2.71 4.22
CA PRO A 19 9.84 -2.92 3.26
C PRO A 19 10.42 -1.59 2.74
N PRO A 20 11.58 -1.61 2.05
CA PRO A 20 12.06 -0.46 1.28
C PRO A 20 10.97 0.16 0.38
N ALA A 21 11.07 1.47 0.13
CA ALA A 21 10.05 2.18 -0.64
C ALA A 21 9.96 1.63 -2.07
N GLY A 22 8.74 1.36 -2.53
CA GLY A 22 8.47 0.77 -3.85
C GLY A 22 8.40 -0.77 -3.85
N ASP A 23 8.90 -1.45 -2.82
CA ASP A 23 8.77 -2.89 -2.72
C ASP A 23 7.32 -3.31 -2.47
N TRP A 24 6.94 -4.46 -3.02
CA TRP A 24 5.60 -5.00 -2.84
C TRP A 24 5.37 -5.43 -1.38
N TRP A 25 4.28 -4.95 -0.79
CA TRP A 25 3.89 -5.23 0.58
C TRP A 25 2.45 -5.80 0.67
N PRO A 26 2.30 -7.14 0.67
CA PRO A 26 0.99 -7.81 0.61
C PRO A 26 0.02 -7.39 1.73
N GLU A 27 0.52 -7.28 2.97
CA GLU A 27 -0.31 -6.96 4.13
C GLU A 27 -0.88 -5.54 4.04
N TYR A 28 -0.10 -4.59 3.49
CA TYR A 28 -0.57 -3.23 3.25
C TYR A 28 -1.68 -3.20 2.20
N ALA A 29 -1.48 -3.89 1.07
CA ALA A 29 -2.47 -3.99 0.00
C ALA A 29 -3.80 -4.59 0.50
N LEU A 30 -3.73 -5.71 1.21
CA LEU A 30 -4.90 -6.38 1.79
C LEU A 30 -5.59 -5.49 2.84
N GLY A 31 -4.82 -4.76 3.65
CA GLY A 31 -5.36 -3.80 4.60
C GLY A 31 -6.15 -2.66 3.94
N LEU A 32 -5.65 -2.11 2.83
CA LEU A 32 -6.36 -1.08 2.05
C LEU A 32 -7.65 -1.64 1.46
N ALA A 33 -7.62 -2.82 0.84
CA ALA A 33 -8.80 -3.45 0.25
C ALA A 33 -9.90 -3.71 1.28
N ARG A 34 -9.54 -4.21 2.48
CA ARG A 34 -10.51 -4.47 3.56
C ARG A 34 -11.20 -3.20 4.04
N ARG A 35 -10.46 -2.10 4.22
CA ARG A 35 -11.02 -0.80 4.66
C ARG A 35 -11.85 -0.10 3.59
N ALA A 36 -11.59 -0.38 2.32
CA ALA A 36 -12.40 0.15 1.23
C ALA A 36 -13.77 -0.53 1.12
N ALA A 37 -13.90 -1.75 1.66
CA ALA A 37 -15.12 -2.56 1.59
C ALA A 37 -16.06 -2.38 2.79
N SER A 38 -15.66 -1.58 3.80
CA SER A 38 -16.46 -1.27 5.00
C SER A 38 -17.28 -0.01 4.84
#